data_AF-A0A2V9PI55-F1
#
_entry.id   AF-A0A2V9PI55-F1
#
_cell.length_a   1.000
_cell.length_b   1.000
_cell.length_c   1.000
_cell.angle_alpha   90.00
_cell.angle_beta   90.00
_cell.angle_gamma   90.00
#
_symmetry.space_group_name_H-M   'P 1'
#
loop_
_entity.id
_entity.type
_entity.pdbx_description
1 polymer ?
#
loop_
_entity_poly.entity_id
_entity_poly.type
_entity_poly.pdbx_seq_one_letter_code
_entity_poly.pdbx_strand_id
1 'polypeptide(L)' 'MHYRPIMNLGRVFAGQAVGIKQADDRICLVSFMDHDLGYFDDETCRLEPLANPFEPKVLPVSPI' A
#
# COMPACT_ATOMS: atom_id res chain seq x y z
N MET A 1 -3.86 15.67 14.91
CA MET A 1 -2.99 15.90 13.74
C MET A 1 -2.52 14.53 13.25
N HIS A 2 -3.11 13.97 12.18
CA HIS A 2 -2.64 12.71 11.59
C HIS A 2 -1.45 13.01 10.67
N TYR A 3 -0.26 12.61 11.08
CA TYR A 3 0.93 12.74 10.25
C TYR A 3 0.93 11.60 9.22
N ARG A 4 0.82 11.93 7.92
CA ARG A 4 1.03 10.97 6.83
C ARG A 4 2.44 11.16 6.28
N PRO A 5 3.43 10.35 6.70
CA PRO A 5 4.77 10.43 6.15
C PRO A 5 4.75 10.12 4.65
N ILE A 6 5.40 10.96 3.86
CA ILE A 6 5.65 10.69 2.44
C ILE A 6 6.83 9.71 2.39
N MET A 7 6.57 8.47 2.00
CA MET A 7 7.60 7.44 1.83
C MET A 7 7.74 7.05 0.37
N ASN A 8 8.98 6.83 -0.06
CA ASN A 8 9.27 6.27 -1.37
C ASN A 8 8.96 4.77 -1.39
N LEU A 9 8.21 4.35 -2.41
CA LEU A 9 7.75 2.98 -2.57
C LEU A 9 8.91 1.96 -2.57
N GLY A 10 10.03 2.26 -3.24
CA GLY A 10 11.22 1.38 -3.22
C GLY A 10 11.91 1.25 -1.86
N ARG A 11 11.78 2.26 -0.98
CA ARG A 11 12.38 2.26 0.37
C ARG A 11 11.59 1.37 1.34
N VAL A 12 10.26 1.37 1.24
CA VAL A 12 9.41 0.56 2.12
C VAL A 12 9.45 -0.92 1.77
N PHE A 13 9.74 -1.25 0.50
CA PHE A 13 9.80 -2.63 0.02
C PHE A 13 11.21 -3.21 -0.01
N ALA A 14 12.21 -2.55 0.59
CA ALA A 14 13.59 -3.03 0.69
C ALA A 14 14.19 -3.52 -0.65
N GLY A 15 13.80 -2.91 -1.78
CA GLY A 15 14.23 -3.30 -3.13
C GLY A 15 13.48 -4.49 -3.75
N GLN A 16 12.41 -4.98 -3.12
CA GLN A 16 11.53 -5.98 -3.71
C GLN A 16 10.68 -5.39 -4.85
N ALA A 17 10.33 -6.23 -5.82
CA ALA A 17 9.51 -5.83 -6.96
C ALA A 17 8.09 -5.45 -6.53
N VAL A 18 7.57 -4.37 -7.11
CA VAL A 18 6.20 -3.91 -6.96
C VAL A 18 5.46 -4.15 -8.26
N GLY A 19 4.25 -4.70 -8.17
CA GLY A 19 3.35 -4.84 -9.31
C GLY A 19 2.63 -3.54 -9.60
N ILE A 20 2.61 -3.13 -10.87
CA ILE A 20 1.80 -2.01 -11.36
C ILE A 20 0.92 -2.57 -12.47
N LYS A 21 -0.39 -2.44 -12.32
CA LYS A 21 -1.37 -2.87 -13.32
C LYS A 21 -2.29 -1.71 -13.66
N GLN A 22 -2.37 -1.36 -14.93
CA GLN A 22 -3.33 -0.35 -15.37
C GLN A 22 -4.76 -0.85 -15.09
N ALA A 23 -5.51 -0.07 -14.32
CA ALA A 23 -6.89 -0.38 -13.95
C ALA A 23 -7.89 0.47 -14.76
N ASP A 24 -7.52 1.72 -15.03
CA ASP A 24 -8.30 2.66 -15.85
C ASP A 24 -7.35 3.65 -16.56
N ASP A 25 -7.92 4.59 -17.31
CA ASP A 25 -7.19 5.73 -17.84
C ASP A 25 -6.53 6.50 -16.70
N ARG A 26 -5.19 6.56 -16.72
CA ARG A 26 -4.35 7.26 -15.71
C ARG A 26 -4.43 6.70 -14.29
N ILE A 27 -5.16 5.61 -14.07
CA ILE A 27 -5.24 4.92 -12.78
C ILE A 27 -4.55 3.55 -12.86
N CYS A 28 -3.61 3.31 -11.96
CA CYS A 28 -2.87 2.06 -11.85
C CYS A 28 -3.09 1.42 -10.47
N LEU A 29 -3.49 0.16 -10.43
CA LEU A 29 -3.44 -0.65 -9.23
C LEU A 29 -1.97 -0.97 -8.88
N VAL A 30 -1.60 -0.68 -7.64
CA VAL A 30 -0.29 -0.99 -7.09
C VAL A 30 -0.45 -2.18 -6.15
N SER A 31 0.33 -3.23 -6.39
CA SER A 31 0.31 -4.46 -5.61
C SER A 31 1.73 -4.81 -5.14
N PHE A 32 1.82 -5.44 -3.98
CA PHE A 32 3.06 -5.95 -3.42
C PHE A 32 2.83 -7.36 -2.86
N MET A 33 3.70 -8.30 -3.28
CA MET A 33 3.43 -9.74 -3.11
C MET A 33 2.05 -10.09 -3.70
N ASP A 34 1.22 -10.79 -2.94
CA ASP A 34 -0.15 -11.18 -3.30
C ASP A 34 -1.19 -10.20 -2.77
N HIS A 35 -0.78 -8.98 -2.41
CA HIS A 35 -1.65 -7.98 -1.80
C HIS A 35 -1.72 -6.69 -2.58
N ASP A 36 -2.93 -6.19 -2.76
CA ASP A 36 -3.18 -4.88 -3.34
C ASP A 36 -2.98 -3.79 -2.29
N LEU A 37 -2.21 -2.77 -2.66
CA LEU A 37 -1.85 -1.67 -1.77
C LEU A 37 -2.74 -0.44 -1.98
N GLY A 38 -3.15 -0.19 -3.22
CA GLY A 38 -3.87 1.03 -3.55
C GLY A 38 -3.92 1.34 -5.03
N TYR A 39 -4.65 2.39 -5.36
CA TYR A 39 -4.72 2.95 -6.72
C TYR A 39 -3.84 4.17 -6.81
N PHE A 40 -2.88 4.15 -7.73
CA PHE A 40 -2.07 5.29 -8.10
C PHE A 40 -2.77 6.08 -9.21
N ASP A 41 -2.93 7.37 -8.98
CA ASP A 41 -3.44 8.34 -9.94
C ASP A 41 -2.27 9.15 -10.50
N ASP A 42 -2.05 9.01 -11.80
CA ASP A 42 -0.98 9.67 -12.55
C ASP A 42 -1.21 11.19 -12.69
N GLU A 43 -2.45 11.68 -12.64
CA GLU A 43 -2.73 13.12 -12.70
C GLU A 43 -2.34 13.83 -11.41
N THR A 44 -2.67 13.21 -10.27
CA THR A 44 -2.43 13.80 -8.96
C THR A 44 -1.12 13.35 -8.33
N CYS A 45 -0.42 12.40 -8.96
CA CYS A 45 0.78 11.73 -8.43
C CYS A 45 0.55 11.18 -7.01
N ARG A 46 -0.64 10.62 -6.76
CA ARG A 46 -1.05 10.12 -5.44
C ARG A 46 -1.41 8.65 -5.47
N LEU A 47 -1.12 7.97 -4.37
CA LEU A 47 -1.58 6.62 -4.09
C LEU A 47 -2.74 6.71 -3.10
N GLU A 48 -3.93 6.31 -3.53
CA GLU A 48 -5.08 6.10 -2.66
C GLU A 48 -5.00 4.69 -2.05
N PRO A 49 -4.75 4.58 -0.74
CA PRO A 49 -4.50 3.29 -0.10
C PRO A 49 -5.78 2.46 0.04
N LEU A 50 -5.65 1.16 -0.20
CA LEU A 50 -6.64 0.16 0.20
C LEU A 50 -6.46 -0.21 1.69
N ALA A 51 -7.34 -1.08 2.19
CA ALA A 51 -7.20 -1.63 3.53
C ALA A 51 -5.82 -2.26 3.70
N ASN A 52 -5.08 -1.87 4.75
CA ASN A 52 -3.71 -2.33 4.94
C ASN A 52 -3.69 -3.86 5.19
N PRO A 53 -3.15 -4.67 4.26
CA PRO A 53 -3.14 -6.13 4.38
C PRO A 53 -2.20 -6.62 5.48
N PHE A 54 -1.31 -5.75 5.97
CA PHE A 54 -0.33 -6.02 7.02
C PHE A 54 -0.71 -5.43 8.37
N GLU A 55 -1.99 -5.09 8.58
CA GLU A 55 -2.42 -4.68 9.91
C GLU A 55 -2.11 -5.78 10.94
N PRO A 56 -1.56 -5.42 12.11
CA PRO A 56 -1.33 -6.38 13.17
C PRO A 56 -2.66 -7.04 13.55
N LYS A 57 -2.80 -8.34 13.26
CA LYS A 57 -3.88 -9.15 13.84
C LYS A 57 -3.55 -9.36 15.31
N VAL A 58 -4.03 -8.45 16.15
CA VAL A 58 -3.88 -8.61 17.60
C VAL A 58 -4.83 -9.71 18.03
N LEU A 59 -4.31 -10.91 18.26
CA LEU A 59 -5.05 -11.96 18.94
C LEU A 59 -5.12 -11.58 20.43
N PRO A 60 -6.28 -11.75 21.10
CA PRO A 60 -6.36 -11.54 22.53
C PRO A 60 -5.38 -12.50 23.20
N VAL A 61 -4.39 -11.94 23.89
CA VAL A 61 -3.52 -12.71 24.78
C VAL A 61 -4.42 -13.32 25.85
N SER A 62 -4.45 -14.65 25.94
CA SER A 62 -5.13 -15.34 27.03
C SER A 62 -4.49 -14.86 28.35
N PRO A 63 -5.29 -14.44 29.34
CA PRO A 63 -4.74 -14.08 30.64
C PRO A 63 -4.00 -15.28 31.23
N ILE A 64 -2.81 -15.01 31.78
CA ILE A 64 -2.08 -15.96 32.64
C ILE A 64 -2.80 -16.05 33.98
#